data_AF-A0A975JFA8-F1
#
_entry.id   AF-A0A975JFA8-F1
#
_cell.length_a   1.000
_cell.length_b   1.000
_cell.length_c   1.000
_cell.angle_alpha   90.00
_cell.angle_beta   90.00
_cell.angle_gamma   90.00
#
_symmetry.space_group_name_H-M   'P 1'
#
loop_
_entity.id
_entity.type
_entity.pdbx_description
1 polymer ?
#
loop_
_entity_poly.entity_id
_entity_poly.type
_entity_poly.pdbx_seq_one_letter_code
_entity_poly.pdbx_strand_id
1 'polypeptide(L)'
;MFAMLICLLAPQGVAHLRGFGPAGHLTLLLLSLCAVTAVLAAAAFSALPGDLRATRDATYFVVTISPLGYAMIGLTLLAPLYWAVEQLRPEARFSIDTALAQALALTMAAALSGSGAPTGAPRVAELASLALVLGMLARCGWLILRPSAG
;
A
#
# COMPACT_ATOMS: atom_id res chain seq x y z
N MET A 1 1.20 17.48 3.51
CA MET A 1 0.23 16.76 2.66
C MET A 1 0.72 16.58 1.22
N PHE A 2 1.04 17.66 0.48
CA PHE A 2 1.51 17.57 -0.92
C PHE A 2 2.79 16.73 -1.09
N ALA A 3 3.76 16.87 -0.18
CA ALA A 3 4.98 16.07 -0.17
C ALA A 3 4.70 14.55 -0.04
N MET A 4 3.68 14.14 0.70
CA MET A 4 3.32 12.72 0.84
C MET A 4 2.72 12.15 -0.45
N LEU A 5 1.88 12.94 -1.13
CA LEU A 5 1.33 12.56 -2.43
C LEU A 5 2.45 12.38 -3.47
N ILE A 6 3.44 13.28 -3.48
CA ILE A 6 4.62 13.15 -4.34
C ILE A 6 5.40 11.87 -3.98
N CYS A 7 5.69 11.64 -2.70
CA CYS A 7 6.41 10.45 -2.26
C CYS A 7 5.70 9.14 -2.65
N LEU A 8 4.36 9.12 -2.69
CA LEU A 8 3.59 7.92 -3.05
C LEU A 8 3.42 7.74 -4.57
N LEU A 9 3.22 8.83 -5.33
CA LEU A 9 2.83 8.76 -6.74
C LEU A 9 3.98 8.97 -7.72
N ALA A 10 4.99 9.77 -7.38
CA ALA A 10 6.15 9.97 -8.28
C ALA A 10 6.88 8.66 -8.60
N PRO A 11 7.10 7.74 -7.64
CA PRO A 11 7.69 6.44 -7.94
C PRO A 11 6.87 5.61 -8.92
N GLN A 12 5.54 5.75 -8.93
CA GLN A 12 4.66 5.07 -9.88
C GLN A 12 4.82 5.60 -11.30
N GLY A 13 5.00 6.92 -11.45
CA GLY A 13 5.34 7.53 -12.74
C GLY A 13 6.68 7.05 -13.26
N VAL A 14 7.71 6.98 -12.41
CA VAL A 14 9.03 6.45 -12.78
C VAL A 14 8.94 4.98 -13.19
N ALA A 15 8.21 4.16 -12.43
CA ALA A 15 7.99 2.75 -12.74
C ALA A 15 7.31 2.57 -14.10
N HIS A 16 6.31 3.39 -14.41
CA HIS A 16 5.64 3.38 -15.70
C HIS A 16 6.59 3.72 -16.85
N LEU A 17 7.38 4.80 -16.71
CA LEU A 17 8.37 5.21 -17.72
C LEU A 17 9.47 4.16 -17.94
N ARG A 18 9.80 3.37 -16.90
CA ARG A 18 10.77 2.27 -16.98
C ARG A 18 10.15 0.94 -17.39
N GLY A 19 8.85 0.89 -17.67
CA GLY A 19 8.16 -0.33 -18.10
C GLY A 19 8.13 -1.43 -17.04
N PHE A 20 8.04 -1.07 -15.75
CA PHE A 20 7.96 -2.05 -14.68
C PHE A 20 6.63 -2.81 -14.69
N GLY A 21 6.69 -4.11 -14.37
CA GLY A 21 5.52 -4.95 -14.12
C GLY A 21 4.80 -4.62 -12.80
N PRO A 22 3.67 -5.30 -12.52
CA PRO A 22 2.93 -5.10 -11.26
C PRO A 22 3.80 -5.31 -10.02
N ALA A 23 4.74 -6.27 -10.02
CA ALA A 23 5.62 -6.51 -8.87
C ALA A 23 6.49 -5.28 -8.53
N GLY A 24 7.04 -4.63 -9.57
CA GLY A 24 7.82 -3.41 -9.44
C GLY A 24 6.99 -2.23 -8.91
N HIS A 25 5.79 -2.04 -9.44
CA HIS A 25 4.86 -1.01 -8.98
C HIS A 25 4.47 -1.18 -7.50
N LEU A 26 4.15 -2.42 -7.09
CA LEU A 26 3.77 -2.74 -5.71
C LEU A 26 4.95 -2.61 -4.73
N THR A 27 6.15 -2.99 -5.16
CA THR A 27 7.38 -2.84 -4.35
C THR A 27 7.68 -1.37 -4.10
N LEU A 28 7.59 -0.52 -5.12
CA LEU A 28 7.79 0.91 -4.98
C LEU A 28 6.68 1.56 -4.14
N LEU A 29 5.43 1.11 -4.26
CA LEU A 29 4.35 1.57 -3.40
C LEU A 29 4.65 1.24 -1.94
N LEU A 30 5.06 0.00 -1.65
CA LEU A 30 5.40 -0.44 -0.31
C LEU A 30 6.57 0.38 0.27
N LEU A 31 7.64 0.58 -0.50
CA LEU A 31 8.77 1.41 -0.09
C LEU A 31 8.35 2.85 0.21
N SER A 32 7.50 3.42 -0.64
CA SER A 32 6.98 4.78 -0.48
C SER A 32 6.13 4.90 0.79
N LEU A 33 5.28 3.90 1.07
CA LEU A 33 4.50 3.84 2.29
C LEU A 33 5.39 3.73 3.53
N CYS A 34 6.43 2.90 3.50
CA CYS A 34 7.41 2.82 4.60
C CYS A 34 8.10 4.16 4.86
N ALA A 35 8.47 4.90 3.80
CA ALA A 35 9.06 6.22 3.95
C ALA A 35 8.06 7.22 4.56
N VAL A 36 6.81 7.23 4.08
CA VAL A 36 5.75 8.12 4.61
C VAL A 36 5.43 7.78 6.06
N THR A 37 5.28 6.51 6.41
CA THR A 37 5.00 6.09 7.80
C THR A 37 6.17 6.39 8.73
N ALA A 38 7.42 6.23 8.29
CA ALA A 38 8.59 6.61 9.08
C ALA A 38 8.63 8.12 9.36
N VAL A 39 8.35 8.96 8.35
CA VAL A 39 8.27 10.42 8.52
C VAL A 39 7.14 10.82 9.48
N LEU A 40 5.96 10.20 9.32
CA LEU A 40 4.82 10.44 10.22
C LEU A 40 5.12 10.01 11.66
N ALA A 41 5.73 8.85 11.84
CA ALA A 41 6.12 8.36 13.15
C ALA A 41 7.16 9.29 13.80
N ALA A 42 8.19 9.69 13.06
CA ALA A 42 9.21 10.62 13.55
C ALA A 42 8.58 11.97 13.97
N ALA A 43 7.67 12.52 13.16
CA ALA A 43 6.95 13.73 13.49
C ALA A 43 6.10 13.56 14.76
N ALA A 44 5.34 12.46 14.86
CA ALA A 44 4.53 12.16 16.04
C ALA A 44 5.38 12.02 17.32
N PHE A 45 6.50 11.28 17.27
CA PHE A 45 7.43 11.14 18.40
C PHE A 45 8.08 12.47 18.81
N SER A 46 8.35 13.36 17.85
CA SER A 46 8.91 14.69 18.13
C SER A 46 7.90 15.64 18.78
N ALA A 47 6.60 15.40 18.58
CA ALA A 47 5.51 16.22 19.10
C ALA A 47 4.99 15.77 20.48
N LEU A 48 5.48 14.66 21.03
CA LEU A 48 5.08 14.20 22.37
C LEU A 48 5.60 15.16 23.46
N PRO A 49 4.72 15.69 24.33
CA PRO A 49 5.13 16.50 25.48
C PRO A 49 6.09 15.74 26.41
N GLY A 50 7.06 16.44 26.98
CA GLY A 50 8.11 15.87 27.84
C GLY A 50 7.59 15.06 29.03
N ASP A 51 6.43 15.42 29.58
CA ASP A 51 5.85 14.79 30.77
C ASP A 51 5.27 13.39 30.50
N LEU A 52 4.92 13.06 29.25
CA LEU A 52 4.45 11.72 28.85
C LEU A 52 5.59 10.73 28.58
N ARG A 53 6.85 11.18 28.60
CA ARG A 53 8.02 10.28 28.49
C ARG A 53 8.30 9.54 29.80
N ALA A 54 7.78 10.02 30.93
CA ALA A 54 8.07 9.49 32.27
C ALA A 54 7.07 8.43 32.76
N THR A 55 5.84 8.39 32.23
CA THR A 55 4.82 7.39 32.58
C THR A 55 4.95 6.15 31.70
N ARG A 56 6.00 5.37 31.96
CA ARG A 56 6.32 4.11 31.27
C ARG A 56 5.61 2.89 31.89
N ASP A 57 4.51 3.12 32.61
CA ASP A 57 3.73 2.06 33.24
C ASP A 57 2.57 1.66 32.33
N ALA A 58 2.74 0.48 31.72
CA ALA A 58 1.72 -0.40 31.11
C ALA A 58 0.47 0.29 30.55
N THR A 59 0.65 1.18 29.57
CA THR A 59 -0.47 1.65 28.75
C THR A 59 -0.84 0.54 27.77
N TYR A 60 -1.98 -0.11 27.98
CA TYR A 60 -2.56 -1.00 26.97
C TYR A 60 -3.04 -0.15 25.79
N PHE A 61 -2.21 -0.05 24.74
CA PHE A 61 -2.62 0.57 23.48
C PHE A 61 -3.53 -0.41 22.74
N VAL A 62 -4.85 -0.20 22.81
CA VAL A 62 -5.80 -0.89 21.92
C VAL A 62 -5.64 -0.29 20.53
N VAL A 63 -4.82 -0.93 19.69
CA VAL A 63 -4.62 -0.53 18.30
C VAL A 63 -5.80 -1.03 17.48
N THR A 64 -6.72 -0.13 17.15
CA THR A 64 -7.78 -0.41 16.18
C THR A 64 -7.19 -0.29 14.77
N ILE A 65 -7.17 -1.42 14.05
CA ILE A 65 -6.68 -1.46 12.67
C ILE A 65 -7.80 -0.97 11.76
N SER A 66 -7.59 0.17 11.10
CA SER A 66 -8.53 0.69 10.10
C SER A 66 -8.50 -0.19 8.83
N PRO A 67 -9.50 -0.09 7.93
CA PRO A 67 -9.45 -0.75 6.63
C PRO A 67 -8.16 -0.46 5.85
N LEU A 68 -7.61 0.75 5.96
CA LEU A 68 -6.29 1.09 5.40
C LEU A 68 -5.16 0.24 5.99
N GLY A 69 -5.18 0.01 7.31
CA GLY A 69 -4.21 -0.86 7.97
C GLY A 69 -4.27 -2.29 7.45
N TYR A 70 -5.46 -2.84 7.22
CA TYR A 70 -5.62 -4.15 6.57
C TYR A 70 -5.12 -4.15 5.11
N ALA A 71 -5.38 -3.08 4.36
CA ALA A 71 -4.87 -2.93 3.00
C ALA A 71 -3.33 -2.90 2.98
N MET A 72 -2.69 -2.22 3.93
CA MET A 72 -1.23 -2.20 4.08
C MET A 72 -0.66 -3.58 4.41
N ILE A 73 -1.31 -4.35 5.29
CA ILE A 73 -0.92 -5.73 5.59
C ILE A 73 -1.04 -6.60 4.33
N GLY A 74 -2.12 -6.50 3.56
CA GLY A 74 -2.24 -7.28 2.33
C GLY A 74 -1.23 -6.84 1.25
N LEU A 75 -0.85 -5.57 1.20
CA LEU A 75 0.19 -5.07 0.28
C LEU A 75 1.57 -5.71 0.55
N THR A 76 1.93 -5.98 1.82
CA THR A 76 3.21 -6.66 2.13
C THR A 76 3.26 -8.09 1.58
N LEU A 77 2.11 -8.73 1.38
CA LEU A 77 1.98 -10.04 0.74
C LEU A 77 1.94 -9.93 -0.79
N LEU A 78 1.29 -8.90 -1.33
CA LEU A 78 1.12 -8.72 -2.77
C LEU A 78 2.43 -8.56 -3.52
N ALA A 79 3.37 -7.77 -3.00
CA ALA A 79 4.65 -7.55 -3.68
C ALA A 79 5.44 -8.87 -3.92
N PRO A 80 5.74 -9.70 -2.91
CA PRO A 80 6.41 -10.98 -3.15
C PRO A 80 5.57 -11.96 -3.97
N LEU A 81 4.24 -11.95 -3.83
CA LEU A 81 3.36 -12.80 -4.65
C LEU A 81 3.43 -12.44 -6.14
N TYR A 82 3.40 -11.16 -6.50
CA TYR A 82 3.53 -10.76 -7.90
C TYR A 82 4.92 -11.03 -8.45
N TRP A 83 5.98 -10.90 -7.63
CA TRP A 83 7.31 -11.37 -8.02
C TRP A 83 7.32 -12.86 -8.37
N ALA A 84 6.68 -13.70 -7.55
CA ALA A 84 6.56 -15.12 -7.82
C ALA A 84 5.73 -15.40 -9.08
N VAL A 85 4.60 -14.70 -9.27
CA VAL A 85 3.73 -14.86 -10.45
C VAL A 85 4.46 -14.47 -11.74
N GLU A 86 5.18 -13.34 -11.75
CA GLU A 86 5.96 -12.90 -12.91
C GLU A 86 7.05 -13.93 -13.28
N GLN A 87 7.69 -14.56 -12.28
CA GLN A 87 8.67 -15.62 -12.51
C GLN A 87 8.03 -16.93 -13.04
N LEU A 88 6.87 -17.30 -12.52
CA LEU A 88 6.15 -18.51 -12.94
C LEU A 88 5.47 -18.36 -14.30
N ARG A 89 5.17 -17.13 -14.73
CA ARG A 89 4.39 -16.81 -15.92
C ARG A 89 5.04 -15.68 -16.75
N PRO A 90 6.25 -15.87 -17.29
CA PRO A 90 6.95 -14.83 -18.05
C PRO A 90 6.20 -14.38 -19.31
N GLU A 91 5.41 -15.29 -19.91
CA GLU A 91 4.63 -15.02 -21.13
C GLU A 91 3.28 -14.33 -20.86
N ALA A 92 2.87 -14.18 -19.60
CA ALA A 92 1.59 -13.57 -19.28
C ALA A 92 1.62 -12.05 -19.49
N ARG A 93 0.52 -11.52 -20.02
CA ARG A 93 0.32 -10.06 -20.13
C ARG A 93 -0.24 -9.51 -18.82
N PHE A 94 0.58 -8.74 -18.11
CA PHE A 94 0.24 -8.15 -16.81
C PHE A 94 -0.29 -6.71 -16.87
N SER A 95 -0.78 -6.25 -18.02
CA SER A 95 -1.23 -4.84 -18.18
C SER A 95 -2.37 -4.45 -17.23
N ILE A 96 -3.33 -5.36 -17.02
CA ILE A 96 -4.43 -5.17 -16.06
C ILE A 96 -3.88 -5.10 -14.64
N ASP A 97 -2.94 -5.99 -14.30
CA ASP A 97 -2.31 -6.06 -12.98
C ASP A 97 -1.52 -4.79 -12.65
N THR A 98 -0.78 -4.25 -13.64
CA THR A 98 -0.09 -2.96 -13.52
C THR A 98 -1.08 -1.82 -13.29
N ALA A 99 -2.18 -1.77 -14.04
CA ALA A 99 -3.22 -0.75 -13.85
C ALA A 99 -3.86 -0.85 -12.46
N LEU A 100 -4.09 -2.07 -11.95
CA LEU A 100 -4.58 -2.29 -10.59
C LEU A 100 -3.57 -1.84 -9.53
N ALA A 101 -2.27 -2.09 -9.73
CA ALA A 101 -1.22 -1.61 -8.83
C ALA A 101 -1.16 -0.06 -8.78
N GLN A 102 -1.31 0.60 -9.93
CA GLN A 102 -1.37 2.06 -10.02
C GLN A 102 -2.65 2.61 -9.37
N ALA A 103 -3.80 1.96 -9.59
CA ALA A 103 -5.06 2.31 -8.93
C ALA A 103 -4.97 2.15 -7.40
N LEU A 104 -4.26 1.12 -6.92
CA LEU A 104 -4.00 0.92 -5.50
C LEU A 104 -3.14 2.06 -4.94
N ALA A 105 -2.08 2.47 -5.66
CA ALA A 105 -1.26 3.61 -5.25
C ALA A 105 -2.07 4.91 -5.14
N LEU A 106 -2.94 5.19 -6.12
CA LEU A 106 -3.83 6.35 -6.12
C LEU A 106 -4.83 6.32 -4.96
N THR A 107 -5.48 5.18 -4.73
CA THR A 107 -6.48 5.03 -3.65
C THR A 107 -5.85 5.11 -2.27
N MET A 108 -4.66 4.53 -2.06
CA MET A 108 -3.90 4.68 -0.82
C MET A 108 -3.41 6.12 -0.59
N ALA A 109 -2.94 6.81 -1.64
CA ALA A 109 -2.58 8.22 -1.55
C ALA A 109 -3.79 9.09 -1.19
N ALA A 110 -4.96 8.81 -1.78
CA ALA A 110 -6.21 9.50 -1.43
C ALA A 110 -6.61 9.24 0.03
N ALA A 111 -6.57 7.99 0.48
CA ALA A 111 -6.88 7.61 1.86
C ALA A 111 -5.96 8.30 2.88
N LEU A 112 -4.65 8.33 2.60
CA LEU A 112 -3.64 9.00 3.44
C LEU A 112 -3.72 10.53 3.40
N SER A 113 -4.23 11.12 2.32
CA SER A 113 -4.45 12.58 2.25
C SER A 113 -5.69 13.03 3.01
N GLY A 114 -6.66 12.13 3.18
CA GLY A 114 -7.92 12.40 3.89
C GLY A 114 -7.89 12.10 5.38
N SER A 115 -6.83 11.47 5.90
CA SER A 115 -6.70 11.14 7.32
C SER A 115 -6.55 12.41 8.17
N GLY A 116 -7.68 12.88 8.71
CA GLY A 116 -7.76 14.12 9.50
C GLY A 116 -8.89 15.06 9.08
N ALA A 117 -9.55 14.81 7.94
CA ALA A 117 -10.74 15.57 7.53
C ALA A 117 -12.03 14.96 8.12
N PRO A 118 -12.97 15.78 8.65
CA PRO A 118 -14.23 15.29 9.25
C PRO A 118 -15.23 14.72 8.23
N THR A 119 -14.92 14.76 6.94
CA THR A 119 -15.76 14.22 5.87
C THR A 119 -15.60 12.70 5.74
N GLY A 120 -16.65 11.95 5.37
CA GLY A 120 -16.60 10.48 5.20
C GLY A 120 -15.83 9.95 3.96
N ALA A 121 -15.33 10.84 3.09
CA ALA A 121 -14.54 10.52 1.90
C ALA A 121 -13.24 9.68 2.14
N PRO A 122 -12.48 9.84 3.25
CA PRO A 122 -11.31 9.02 3.54
C PRO A 122 -11.69 7.56 3.66
N ARG A 123 -12.80 7.25 4.34
CA ARG A 123 -13.24 5.87 4.60
C ARG A 123 -13.60 5.10 3.33
N VAL A 124 -14.13 5.78 2.32
CA VAL A 124 -14.39 5.19 0.99
C VAL A 124 -13.08 4.81 0.32
N ALA A 125 -12.07 5.69 0.36
CA ALA A 125 -10.76 5.41 -0.22
C ALA A 125 -10.03 4.26 0.53
N GLU A 126 -10.16 4.18 1.85
CA GLU A 126 -9.63 3.07 2.63
C GLU A 126 -10.28 1.73 2.22
N LEU A 127 -11.61 1.69 2.12
CA LEU A 127 -12.33 0.49 1.68
C LEU A 127 -11.99 0.12 0.22
N ALA A 128 -11.85 1.10 -0.67
CA ALA A 128 -11.44 0.87 -2.05
C ALA A 128 -10.02 0.29 -2.12
N SER A 129 -9.09 0.78 -1.31
CA SER A 129 -7.73 0.23 -1.24
C SER A 129 -7.74 -1.22 -0.75
N LEU A 130 -8.55 -1.54 0.26
CA LEU A 130 -8.71 -2.90 0.76
C LEU A 130 -9.33 -3.82 -0.30
N ALA A 131 -10.37 -3.38 -1.00
CA ALA A 131 -11.02 -4.13 -2.06
C ALA A 131 -10.05 -4.42 -3.22
N LEU A 132 -9.22 -3.45 -3.61
CA LEU A 132 -8.17 -3.62 -4.62
C LEU A 132 -7.14 -4.66 -4.16
N VAL A 133 -6.67 -4.58 -2.91
CA VAL A 133 -5.72 -5.54 -2.35
C VAL A 133 -6.29 -6.97 -2.39
N LEU A 134 -7.52 -7.16 -1.94
CA LEU A 134 -8.20 -8.46 -1.96
C LEU A 134 -8.40 -8.97 -3.39
N GLY A 135 -8.83 -8.10 -4.32
CA GLY A 135 -9.00 -8.45 -5.72
C GLY A 135 -7.69 -8.87 -6.39
N MET A 136 -6.60 -8.15 -6.10
CA MET A 136 -5.26 -8.50 -6.58
C MET A 136 -4.74 -9.81 -5.97
N LEU A 137 -5.01 -10.07 -4.69
CA LEU A 137 -4.64 -11.35 -4.04
C LEU A 137 -5.39 -12.53 -4.66
N ALA A 138 -6.71 -12.40 -4.85
CA ALA A 138 -7.52 -13.42 -5.51
C ALA A 138 -7.02 -13.68 -6.94
N ARG A 139 -6.67 -12.62 -7.66
CA ARG A 139 -6.11 -12.71 -9.02
C ARG A 139 -4.74 -13.39 -9.05
N CYS A 140 -3.84 -13.07 -8.12
CA CYS A 140 -2.57 -13.80 -7.94
C CYS A 140 -2.81 -15.29 -7.70
N GLY A 141 -3.69 -15.62 -6.75
CA GLY A 141 -4.04 -17.01 -6.45
C GLY A 141 -4.52 -17.76 -7.70
N TRP A 142 -5.39 -17.12 -8.49
CA TRP A 142 -5.82 -17.67 -9.77
C TRP A 142 -4.67 -17.91 -10.76
N LEU A 143 -3.76 -16.94 -10.91
CA LEU A 143 -2.62 -17.05 -11.84
C LEU A 143 -1.62 -18.14 -11.45
N ILE A 144 -1.41 -18.35 -10.15
CA ILE A 144 -0.57 -19.42 -9.62
C ILE A 144 -1.22 -20.78 -9.85
N LEU A 145 -2.52 -20.91 -9.58
CA LEU A 145 -3.24 -22.18 -9.66
C LEU A 145 -3.66 -22.56 -11.08
N ARG A 146 -3.63 -21.62 -12.04
CA ARG A 146 -4.00 -21.89 -13.42
C ARG A 146 -3.10 -23.01 -13.98
N PRO A 147 -3.63 -24.02 -14.68
CA PRO A 147 -2.81 -25.00 -15.37
C PRO A 147 -2.00 -24.35 -16.50
N SER A 148 -0.74 -24.75 -16.67
CA SER A 148 0.02 -24.44 -17.88
C SER A 148 -0.66 -25.13 -19.06
N ALA A 149 -1.07 -24.38 -20.09
CA ALA A 149 -1.42 -25.00 -21.36
C ALA A 149 -0.13 -25.61 -21.92
N GLY A 150 -0.04 -26.94 -21.88
CA GLY A 150 1.05 -27.70 -22.49
C GLY A 150 0.95 -27.73 -24.01
#